data_AF-A0A842YCV6-F1
#
_entry.id   AF-A0A842YCV6-F1
#
_cell.length_a   1.000
_cell.length_b   1.000
_cell.length_c   1.000
_cell.angle_alpha   90.00
_cell.angle_beta   90.00
_cell.angle_gamma   90.00
#
_symmetry.space_group_name_H-M   'P 1'
#
loop_
_entity.id
_entity.type
_entity.pdbx_description
1 polymer ?
#
loop_
_entity_poly.entity_id
_entity_poly.type
_entity_poly.pdbx_seq_one_letter_code
_entity_poly.pdbx_strand_id
1 'polypeptide(L)'
;MISGLTTKKIDSIEFGLLSPEDIRKMSIAQIVVADTYDEDGYPIDSGIMDPKLGVIDPGQRCKTCGNRVGNCPGHFGHIELARPIMHEGYAKVIHKVLRAICRECNRILLSDEEINHYQKLFKRYPDMGQKTANLSNDILKRAAKVKSCPHCEAEQLKLKLEKPTSIYEVGETGSVRLTPIDIRARLENVTDDDYRLLGINPDAARLEWAILTVLSVPPVTVRPSITLESGVRSEDDLSHKLIDIIRINQRLRENLDAGAPQLIVEDLWELLQYHATTYFDNGVSGIPPARHRSGRALRTLAQRLKGKEGRFRSNLSGKRVDF
;
A
#
# COMPACT_ATOMS: atom_id res chain seq x y z
N MET A 1 -38.37 -17.15 -0.64
CA MET A 1 -38.27 -15.87 -1.40
C MET A 1 -38.29 -14.74 -0.38
N ILE A 2 -37.20 -13.99 -0.21
CA ILE A 2 -37.18 -12.82 0.67
C ILE A 2 -37.85 -11.68 -0.09
N SER A 3 -39.17 -11.62 0.02
CA SER A 3 -40.01 -10.55 -0.53
C SER A 3 -39.71 -9.25 0.22
N GLY A 4 -39.01 -8.31 -0.42
CA GLY A 4 -38.84 -6.95 0.13
C GLY A 4 -37.51 -6.24 -0.18
N LEU A 5 -36.49 -6.94 -0.67
CA LEU A 5 -35.21 -6.29 -1.04
C LEU A 5 -35.32 -5.64 -2.42
N THR A 6 -35.41 -4.31 -2.47
CA THR A 6 -35.24 -3.55 -3.71
C THR A 6 -33.81 -3.73 -4.18
N THR A 7 -33.59 -4.47 -5.27
CA THR A 7 -32.26 -4.68 -5.81
C THR A 7 -31.76 -3.39 -6.46
N LYS A 8 -30.56 -2.94 -6.08
CA LYS A 8 -29.88 -1.80 -6.70
C LYS A 8 -28.80 -2.32 -7.66
N LYS A 9 -28.54 -1.56 -8.72
CA LYS A 9 -27.42 -1.79 -9.64
C LYS A 9 -26.30 -0.81 -9.30
N ILE A 10 -25.05 -1.22 -9.56
CA ILE A 10 -23.87 -0.36 -9.42
C ILE A 10 -23.89 0.62 -10.60
N ASP A 11 -23.88 1.92 -10.30
CA ASP A 11 -23.88 3.00 -11.30
C ASP A 11 -22.45 3.39 -11.71
N SER A 12 -21.60 3.67 -10.72
CA SER A 12 -20.19 4.03 -10.91
C SER A 12 -19.28 3.37 -9.87
N ILE A 13 -17.98 3.36 -10.16
CA ILE A 13 -16.92 2.93 -9.23
C ILE A 13 -15.86 4.02 -9.21
N GLU A 14 -15.65 4.62 -8.04
CA GLU A 14 -14.61 5.61 -7.82
C GLU A 14 -13.39 4.94 -7.17
N PHE A 15 -12.22 5.13 -7.79
CA PHE A 15 -10.97 4.60 -7.27
C PHE A 15 -10.25 5.65 -6.43
N GLY A 16 -9.69 5.21 -5.31
CA GLY A 16 -8.91 6.04 -4.39
C GLY A 16 -7.81 5.23 -3.71
N LEU A 17 -7.09 5.89 -2.81
CA LEU A 17 -6.17 5.25 -1.87
C LEU A 17 -6.88 5.10 -0.53
N LEU A 18 -6.67 3.95 0.12
CA LEU A 18 -7.19 3.75 1.47
C LEU A 18 -6.35 4.55 2.46
N SER A 19 -6.98 5.46 3.19
CA SER A 19 -6.32 6.16 4.28
C SER A 19 -6.02 5.19 5.44
N PRO A 20 -5.02 5.48 6.29
CA PRO A 20 -4.77 4.68 7.50
C PRO A 20 -6.01 4.58 8.42
N GLU A 21 -6.84 5.62 8.45
CA GLU A 21 -8.08 5.63 9.22
C GLU A 21 -9.14 4.69 8.63
N ASP A 22 -9.29 4.68 7.31
CA ASP A 22 -10.24 3.79 6.63
C ASP A 22 -9.83 2.33 6.80
N ILE A 23 -8.53 2.02 6.71
CA ILE A 23 -8.02 0.67 6.96
C ILE A 23 -8.38 0.21 8.37
N ARG A 24 -8.21 1.07 9.39
CA ARG A 24 -8.58 0.75 10.78
C ARG A 24 -10.10 0.57 10.94
N LYS A 25 -10.90 1.46 10.36
CA LYS A 25 -12.38 1.40 10.43
C LYS A 25 -12.94 0.16 9.74
N MET A 26 -12.37 -0.23 8.60
CA MET A 26 -12.75 -1.44 7.87
C MET A 26 -12.29 -2.72 8.54
N SER A 27 -11.29 -2.63 9.42
CA SER A 27 -10.68 -3.78 10.05
C SER A 27 -11.47 -4.25 11.27
N ILE A 28 -11.69 -5.55 11.35
CA ILE A 28 -12.35 -6.18 12.51
C ILE A 28 -11.37 -6.58 13.62
N ALA A 29 -10.10 -6.73 13.29
CA ALA A 29 -9.08 -7.23 14.21
C ALA A 29 -7.69 -6.69 13.83
N GLN A 30 -6.95 -6.30 14.86
CA GLN A 30 -5.52 -6.05 14.76
C GLN A 30 -4.77 -7.39 14.82
N ILE A 31 -3.92 -7.63 13.82
CA ILE A 31 -3.14 -8.86 13.71
C ILE A 31 -1.74 -8.59 14.25
N VAL A 32 -1.40 -9.32 15.31
CA VAL A 32 -0.18 -9.10 16.07
C VAL A 32 0.64 -10.37 16.15
N VAL A 33 -0.01 -11.55 16.13
CA VAL A 33 0.67 -12.84 16.30
C VAL A 33 1.08 -13.40 14.93
N ALA A 34 2.34 -13.84 14.82
CA ALA A 34 2.89 -14.40 13.60
C ALA A 34 2.48 -15.87 13.38
N ASP A 35 2.18 -16.60 14.45
CA ASP A 35 1.80 -18.00 14.37
C ASP A 35 0.35 -18.17 13.91
N THR A 36 0.09 -19.28 13.20
CA THR A 36 -1.18 -19.52 12.54
C THR A 36 -2.13 -20.40 13.35
N TYR A 37 -1.61 -21.49 13.93
CA TYR A 37 -2.38 -22.44 14.74
C TYR A 37 -1.63 -22.76 16.03
N ASP A 38 -2.38 -23.09 17.08
CA ASP A 38 -1.85 -23.57 18.35
C ASP A 38 -1.41 -25.03 18.28
N GLU A 39 -0.93 -25.57 19.41
CA GLU A 39 -0.47 -26.96 19.53
C GLU A 39 -1.58 -27.99 19.26
N ASP A 40 -2.84 -27.60 19.49
CA ASP A 40 -4.03 -28.43 19.25
C ASP A 40 -4.56 -28.31 17.81
N GLY A 41 -3.94 -27.46 16.99
CA GLY A 41 -4.29 -27.25 15.58
C GLY A 41 -5.45 -26.27 15.36
N TYR A 42 -5.87 -25.51 16.37
CA TYR A 42 -6.88 -24.48 16.25
C TYR A 42 -6.26 -23.12 15.86
N PRO A 43 -6.98 -22.30 15.08
CA PRO A 43 -6.49 -20.97 14.72
C PRO A 43 -6.33 -20.07 15.95
N ILE A 44 -5.19 -19.36 16.01
CA ILE A 44 -4.87 -18.47 17.13
C ILE A 44 -5.59 -17.12 16.97
N ASP A 45 -6.15 -16.61 18.07
CA ASP A 45 -6.74 -15.27 18.13
C ASP A 45 -5.67 -14.17 17.89
N SER A 46 -6.01 -13.10 17.17
CA SER A 46 -5.06 -12.06 16.74
C SER A 46 -3.91 -12.57 15.85
N GLY A 47 -3.98 -13.81 15.37
CA GLY A 47 -3.12 -14.37 14.34
C GLY A 47 -3.66 -14.17 12.93
N ILE A 48 -2.89 -14.59 11.93
CA ILE A 48 -3.24 -14.42 10.51
C ILE A 48 -4.47 -15.24 10.09
N MET A 49 -4.76 -16.30 10.84
CA MET A 49 -5.90 -17.19 10.66
C MET A 49 -7.01 -16.92 11.67
N ASP A 50 -7.02 -15.75 12.32
CA ASP A 50 -8.05 -15.38 13.31
C ASP A 50 -9.47 -15.63 12.75
N PRO A 51 -10.32 -16.43 13.42
CA PRO A 51 -11.67 -16.76 12.96
C PRO A 51 -12.60 -15.56 12.75
N LYS A 52 -12.24 -14.37 13.26
CA LYS A 52 -12.93 -13.10 12.97
C LYS A 52 -12.73 -12.65 11.53
N LEU A 53 -11.60 -13.00 10.90
CA LEU A 53 -11.30 -12.67 9.50
C LEU A 53 -12.06 -13.53 8.49
N GLY A 54 -12.65 -14.64 8.94
CA GLY A 54 -13.43 -15.56 8.12
C GLY A 54 -13.13 -17.02 8.48
N VAL A 55 -13.84 -17.94 7.83
CA VAL A 55 -13.68 -19.38 8.01
C VAL A 55 -13.52 -20.08 6.68
N ILE A 56 -12.67 -21.10 6.66
CA ILE A 56 -12.42 -21.97 5.51
C ILE A 56 -12.70 -23.45 5.81
N ASP A 57 -12.67 -23.84 7.08
CA ASP A 57 -12.88 -25.22 7.50
C ASP A 57 -14.37 -25.57 7.62
N PRO A 58 -14.83 -26.68 7.01
CA PRO A 58 -16.18 -27.17 7.18
C PRO A 58 -16.51 -27.39 8.66
N GLY A 59 -17.66 -26.88 9.11
CA GLY A 59 -18.12 -27.01 10.50
C GLY A 59 -17.80 -25.81 11.39
N GLN A 60 -16.83 -24.96 11.01
CA GLN A 60 -16.56 -23.71 11.73
C GLN A 60 -17.55 -22.60 11.34
N ARG A 61 -17.76 -21.66 12.27
CA ARG A 61 -18.56 -20.45 12.08
C ARG A 61 -17.67 -19.24 12.29
N CYS A 62 -17.81 -18.24 11.43
CA CYS A 62 -17.05 -16.99 11.57
C CYS A 62 -17.47 -16.27 12.86
N LYS A 63 -16.49 -15.84 13.65
CA LYS A 63 -16.73 -15.09 14.90
C LYS A 63 -17.35 -13.70 14.65
N THR A 64 -17.24 -13.16 13.43
CA THR A 64 -17.75 -11.82 13.06
C THR A 64 -19.16 -11.84 12.51
N CYS A 65 -19.44 -12.68 11.50
CA CYS A 65 -20.75 -12.72 10.85
C CYS A 65 -21.60 -13.95 11.21
N GLY A 66 -21.07 -14.94 11.92
CA GLY A 66 -21.78 -16.19 12.28
C GLY A 66 -22.03 -17.16 11.11
N ASN A 67 -21.70 -16.76 9.88
CA ASN A 67 -21.87 -17.57 8.68
C ASN A 67 -20.84 -18.71 8.62
N ARG A 68 -21.22 -19.78 7.91
CA ARG A 68 -20.36 -20.92 7.56
C ARG A 68 -19.59 -20.65 6.25
N VAL A 69 -18.67 -21.55 5.93
CA VAL A 69 -17.94 -21.59 4.65
C VAL A 69 -18.92 -21.48 3.47
N GLY A 70 -18.59 -20.66 2.48
CA GLY A 70 -19.43 -20.37 1.31
C GLY A 70 -20.35 -19.15 1.46
N ASN A 71 -20.86 -18.89 2.66
CA ASN A 71 -21.72 -17.72 2.93
C ASN A 71 -21.00 -16.58 3.66
N CYS A 72 -19.84 -16.84 4.25
CA CYS A 72 -19.01 -15.81 4.86
C CYS A 72 -18.28 -15.00 3.76
N PRO A 73 -18.50 -13.67 3.66
CA PRO A 73 -17.80 -12.84 2.68
C PRO A 73 -16.29 -12.69 3.01
N GLY A 74 -15.93 -12.90 4.28
CA GLY A 74 -14.60 -12.58 4.80
C GLY A 74 -14.54 -11.16 5.34
N HIS A 75 -13.63 -10.93 6.29
CA HIS A 75 -13.48 -9.66 6.99
C HIS A 75 -12.01 -9.25 7.04
N PHE A 76 -11.73 -7.96 6.82
CA PHE A 76 -10.37 -7.45 6.77
C PHE A 76 -9.77 -7.31 8.18
N GLY A 77 -8.48 -7.57 8.28
CA GLY A 77 -7.65 -7.27 9.43
C GLY A 77 -6.73 -6.09 9.13
N HIS A 78 -5.94 -5.67 10.12
CA HIS A 78 -4.86 -4.71 9.90
C HIS A 78 -3.64 -5.02 10.77
N ILE A 79 -2.48 -4.58 10.31
CA ILE A 79 -1.22 -4.60 11.05
C ILE A 79 -0.77 -3.15 11.24
N GLU A 80 -0.54 -2.76 12.49
CA GLU A 80 0.11 -1.49 12.82
C GLU A 80 1.63 -1.63 12.62
N LEU A 81 2.18 -0.87 11.69
CA LEU A 81 3.61 -0.91 11.39
C LEU A 81 4.39 -0.11 12.43
N ALA A 82 5.52 -0.65 12.89
CA ALA A 82 6.40 0.00 13.86
C ALA A 82 7.07 1.25 13.28
N ARG A 83 7.34 1.25 11.97
CA ARG A 83 7.81 2.40 11.20
C ARG A 83 7.08 2.47 9.86
N PRO A 84 6.87 3.68 9.30
CA PRO A 84 6.22 3.82 8.00
C PRO A 84 7.07 3.21 6.89
N ILE A 85 6.42 2.67 5.87
CA ILE A 85 7.08 2.12 4.67
C ILE A 85 6.53 2.78 3.42
N MET A 86 7.33 2.86 2.37
CA MET A 86 6.87 3.39 1.10
C MET A 86 6.24 2.29 0.26
N HIS A 87 5.04 2.52 -0.27
CA HIS A 87 4.45 1.60 -1.24
C HIS A 87 5.18 1.73 -2.59
N GLU A 88 5.70 0.62 -3.11
CA GLU A 88 6.50 0.55 -4.33
C GLU A 88 5.77 1.03 -5.59
N GLY A 89 4.44 0.84 -5.64
CA GLY A 89 3.61 1.28 -6.75
C GLY A 89 3.60 2.80 -6.94
N TYR A 90 3.82 3.56 -5.85
CA TYR A 90 3.74 5.02 -5.83
C TYR A 90 5.10 5.71 -5.75
N ALA A 91 6.21 4.98 -5.61
CA ALA A 91 7.56 5.55 -5.47
C ALA A 91 7.92 6.55 -6.58
N LYS A 92 7.53 6.25 -7.83
CA LYS A 92 7.74 7.16 -8.97
C LYS A 92 6.88 8.43 -8.91
N VAL A 93 5.65 8.31 -8.42
CA VAL A 93 4.73 9.45 -8.29
C VAL A 93 5.20 10.36 -7.17
N ILE A 94 5.55 9.77 -6.02
CA ILE A 94 6.18 10.45 -4.88
C ILE A 94 7.44 11.20 -5.34
N HIS A 95 8.35 10.54 -6.07
CA HIS A 95 9.56 11.20 -6.58
C HIS A 95 9.26 12.39 -7.49
N LYS A 96 8.24 12.31 -8.35
CA LYS A 96 7.83 13.44 -9.21
C LYS A 96 7.25 14.59 -8.38
N VAL A 97 6.40 14.29 -7.41
CA VAL A 97 5.76 15.30 -6.55
C VAL A 97 6.77 15.97 -5.64
N LEU A 98 7.66 15.21 -5.00
CA LEU A 98 8.73 15.76 -4.16
C LEU A 98 9.66 16.71 -4.93
N ARG A 99 9.83 16.51 -6.24
CA ARG A 99 10.59 17.42 -7.11
C ARG A 99 9.83 18.70 -7.48
N ALA A 100 8.52 18.70 -7.34
CA ALA A 100 7.64 19.80 -7.71
C ALA A 100 7.23 20.67 -6.52
N ILE A 101 7.48 20.22 -5.29
CA ILE A 101 7.23 20.97 -4.06
C ILE A 101 8.54 21.45 -3.43
N CYS A 102 8.46 22.53 -2.66
CA CYS A 102 9.59 23.04 -1.90
C CYS A 102 9.95 22.11 -0.74
N ARG A 103 11.25 21.86 -0.53
CA ARG A 103 11.76 21.07 0.61
C ARG A 103 11.46 21.64 2.00
N GLU A 104 11.21 22.95 2.14
CA GLU A 104 10.97 23.61 3.43
C GLU A 104 9.50 23.98 3.63
N CYS A 105 8.94 24.79 2.74
CA CYS A 105 7.56 25.28 2.88
C CYS A 105 6.50 24.33 2.30
N ASN A 106 6.89 23.26 1.60
CA ASN A 106 6.02 22.24 0.99
C ASN A 106 5.00 22.78 -0.04
N ARG A 107 5.08 24.07 -0.41
CA ARG A 107 4.30 24.67 -1.51
C ARG A 107 4.84 24.24 -2.86
N ILE A 108 3.97 24.23 -3.86
CA ILE A 108 4.36 23.98 -5.24
C ILE A 108 5.40 25.01 -5.72
N LEU A 109 6.40 24.58 -6.48
CA LEU A 109 7.45 25.45 -7.01
C LEU A 109 6.97 26.20 -8.26
N LEU A 110 5.93 27.01 -8.10
CA LEU A 110 5.38 27.91 -9.11
C LEU A 110 5.10 29.28 -8.49
N SER A 111 5.12 30.34 -9.29
CA SER A 111 4.71 31.67 -8.82
C SER A 111 3.20 31.76 -8.65
N ASP A 112 2.72 32.70 -7.84
CA ASP A 112 1.28 32.93 -7.67
C ASP A 112 0.57 33.29 -8.99
N GLU A 113 1.26 33.94 -9.92
CA GLU A 113 0.75 34.22 -11.27
C GLU A 113 0.52 32.93 -12.07
N GLU A 114 1.48 32.00 -12.01
CA GLU A 114 1.39 30.69 -12.68
C GLU A 114 0.30 29.84 -12.05
N ILE A 115 0.21 29.81 -10.72
CA ILE A 115 -0.83 29.09 -9.96
C ILE A 115 -2.21 29.59 -10.41
N ASN A 116 -2.43 30.90 -10.42
CA ASN A 116 -3.69 31.50 -10.86
C ASN A 116 -4.02 31.18 -12.33
N HIS A 117 -3.01 31.15 -13.20
CA HIS A 117 -3.18 30.76 -14.60
C HIS A 117 -3.64 29.30 -14.72
N TYR A 118 -2.97 28.37 -14.04
CA TYR A 118 -3.33 26.95 -14.08
C TYR A 118 -4.69 26.69 -13.46
N GLN A 119 -5.02 27.32 -12.32
CA GLN A 119 -6.34 27.19 -11.70
C GLN A 119 -7.48 27.59 -12.65
N LYS A 120 -7.30 28.66 -13.44
CA LYS A 120 -8.28 29.04 -14.48
C LYS A 120 -8.41 27.99 -15.57
N LEU A 121 -7.30 27.35 -15.96
CA LEU A 121 -7.33 26.26 -16.94
C LEU A 121 -8.07 25.01 -16.40
N PHE A 122 -7.83 24.63 -15.14
CA PHE A 122 -8.54 23.50 -14.52
C PHE A 122 -10.05 23.75 -14.45
N LYS A 123 -10.50 24.98 -14.12
CA LYS A 123 -11.93 25.33 -14.14
C LYS A 123 -12.57 25.22 -15.53
N ARG A 124 -11.78 25.39 -16.60
CA ARG A 124 -12.23 25.29 -17.99
C ARG A 124 -12.33 23.85 -18.49
N TYR A 125 -11.59 22.93 -17.86
CA TYR A 125 -11.59 21.50 -18.17
C TYR A 125 -11.99 20.67 -16.93
N PRO A 126 -13.28 20.71 -16.53
CA PRO A 126 -13.75 20.00 -15.34
C PRO A 126 -13.72 18.48 -15.49
N ASP A 127 -13.74 17.96 -16.73
CA ASP A 127 -13.63 16.53 -16.96
C ASP A 127 -12.20 16.05 -16.68
N MET A 128 -12.05 15.26 -15.62
CA MET A 128 -10.85 14.50 -15.20
C MET A 128 -10.44 13.46 -16.25
N GLY A 129 -10.12 13.92 -17.46
CA GLY A 129 -9.69 13.10 -18.59
C GLY A 129 -8.22 13.31 -18.93
N GLN A 130 -7.85 12.92 -20.16
CA GLN A 130 -6.47 12.97 -20.65
C GLN A 130 -5.86 14.39 -20.65
N LYS A 131 -6.67 15.43 -20.88
CA LYS A 131 -6.21 16.82 -20.96
C LYS A 131 -5.73 17.34 -19.61
N THR A 132 -6.46 17.04 -18.54
CA THR A 132 -6.13 17.40 -17.16
C THR A 132 -4.87 16.67 -16.69
N ALA A 133 -4.71 15.40 -17.08
CA ALA A 133 -3.49 14.64 -16.83
C ALA A 133 -2.27 15.23 -17.56
N ASN A 134 -2.42 15.69 -18.81
CA ASN A 134 -1.34 16.34 -19.54
C ASN A 134 -0.94 17.66 -18.88
N LEU A 135 -1.91 18.47 -18.47
CA LEU A 135 -1.66 19.74 -17.78
C LEU A 135 -0.88 19.53 -16.47
N SER A 136 -1.31 18.57 -15.66
CA SER A 136 -0.65 18.22 -14.40
C SER A 136 0.79 17.74 -14.63
N ASN A 137 1.03 16.95 -15.69
CA ASN A 137 2.38 16.53 -16.06
C ASN A 137 3.27 17.71 -16.51
N ASP A 138 2.71 18.71 -17.17
CA ASP A 138 3.47 19.89 -17.58
C ASP A 138 3.79 20.80 -16.39
N ILE A 139 2.87 20.92 -15.43
CA ILE A 139 3.12 21.57 -14.13
C ILE A 139 4.28 20.88 -13.40
N LEU A 140 4.23 19.55 -13.26
CA LEU A 140 5.30 18.77 -12.62
C LEU A 140 6.66 18.99 -13.29
N LYS A 141 6.72 19.04 -14.63
CA LYS A 141 7.98 19.27 -15.37
C LYS A 141 8.50 20.70 -15.18
N ARG A 142 7.60 21.69 -15.09
CA ARG A 142 7.96 23.11 -14.93
C ARG A 142 8.48 23.35 -13.51
N ALA A 143 7.72 22.94 -12.51
CA ALA A 143 8.07 23.04 -11.10
C ALA A 143 9.42 22.35 -10.80
N ALA A 144 9.64 21.16 -11.38
CA ALA A 144 10.89 20.41 -11.18
C ALA A 144 12.16 21.01 -11.80
N LYS A 145 12.06 22.14 -12.51
CA LYS A 145 13.21 22.90 -13.05
C LYS A 145 13.57 24.10 -12.18
N VAL A 146 12.68 24.51 -11.29
CA VAL A 146 12.87 25.69 -10.42
C VAL A 146 13.93 25.36 -9.37
N LYS A 147 14.95 26.22 -9.27
CA LYS A 147 16.08 26.03 -8.34
C LYS A 147 15.89 26.72 -7.00
N SER A 148 15.21 27.86 -6.98
CA SER A 148 14.91 28.62 -5.75
C SER A 148 13.40 28.77 -5.62
N CYS A 149 12.88 28.53 -4.42
CA CYS A 149 11.44 28.55 -4.16
C CYS A 149 10.88 29.98 -4.29
N PRO A 150 9.79 30.19 -5.07
CA PRO A 150 9.15 31.51 -5.18
C PRO A 150 8.50 32.03 -3.89
N HIS A 151 8.31 31.18 -2.88
CA HIS A 151 7.57 31.53 -1.65
C HIS A 151 8.45 31.75 -0.42
N CYS A 152 9.52 30.97 -0.27
CA CYS A 152 10.43 31.05 0.88
C CYS A 152 11.91 31.17 0.48
N GLU A 153 12.21 31.33 -0.81
CA GLU A 153 13.55 31.52 -1.38
C GLU A 153 14.54 30.35 -1.19
N ALA A 154 14.12 29.29 -0.49
CA ALA A 154 14.93 28.11 -0.24
C ALA A 154 15.43 27.43 -1.52
N GLU A 155 16.71 27.06 -1.53
CA GLU A 155 17.33 26.33 -2.63
C GLU A 155 16.90 24.87 -2.66
N GLN A 156 16.55 24.40 -3.86
CA GLN A 156 16.08 23.05 -4.10
C GLN A 156 17.25 22.12 -4.43
N LEU A 157 17.32 21.01 -3.70
CA LEU A 157 18.29 19.94 -3.95
C LEU A 157 17.78 18.99 -5.02
N LYS A 158 18.71 18.38 -5.75
CA LYS A 158 18.37 17.41 -6.79
C LYS A 158 17.99 16.07 -6.13
N LEU A 159 16.80 15.56 -6.45
CA LEU A 159 16.34 14.26 -5.98
C LEU A 159 16.67 13.12 -6.97
N LYS A 160 17.33 12.07 -6.49
CA LYS A 160 17.60 10.83 -7.23
C LYS A 160 16.75 9.70 -6.66
N LEU A 161 16.02 8.99 -7.54
CA LEU A 161 15.31 7.76 -7.19
C LEU A 161 16.18 6.56 -7.56
N GLU A 162 16.62 5.82 -6.57
CA GLU A 162 17.19 4.49 -6.74
C GLU A 162 16.07 3.47 -6.60
N LYS A 163 15.84 2.70 -7.67
CA LYS A 163 14.73 1.76 -7.71
C LYS A 163 14.97 0.64 -6.68
N PRO A 164 13.91 0.17 -6.00
CA PRO A 164 12.51 0.49 -6.27
C PRO A 164 11.93 1.67 -5.47
N THR A 165 12.42 1.97 -4.27
CA THR A 165 11.77 2.90 -3.32
C THR A 165 12.69 3.92 -2.66
N SER A 166 14.02 3.84 -2.86
CA SER A 166 14.97 4.70 -2.15
C SER A 166 15.14 6.04 -2.84
N ILE A 167 14.87 7.14 -2.12
CA ILE A 167 15.01 8.51 -2.64
C ILE A 167 16.15 9.21 -1.90
N TYR A 168 17.03 9.86 -2.66
CA TYR A 168 18.18 10.59 -2.15
C TYR A 168 18.14 12.07 -2.55
N GLU A 169 18.44 12.94 -1.60
CA GLU A 169 18.77 14.34 -1.83
C GLU A 169 20.26 14.47 -2.12
N VAL A 170 20.60 14.98 -3.30
CA VAL A 170 21.98 15.21 -3.72
C VAL A 170 22.33 16.66 -3.41
N GLY A 171 23.13 16.86 -2.36
CA GLY A 171 23.77 18.13 -2.02
C GLY A 171 25.20 18.21 -2.53
N GLU A 172 25.90 19.30 -2.20
CA GLU A 172 27.29 19.54 -2.61
C GLU A 172 28.28 18.60 -1.89
N THR A 173 28.00 18.28 -0.62
CA THR A 173 28.87 17.48 0.25
C THR A 173 28.56 15.97 0.26
N GLY A 174 27.48 15.56 -0.43
CA GLY A 174 27.09 14.16 -0.51
C GLY A 174 25.60 13.95 -0.81
N SER A 175 25.19 12.69 -0.89
CA SER A 175 23.78 12.30 -1.03
C SER A 175 23.21 11.79 0.29
N VAL A 176 22.14 12.41 0.76
CA VAL A 176 21.41 12.00 1.97
C VAL A 176 20.17 11.24 1.56
N ARG A 177 19.92 10.08 2.16
CA ARG A 177 18.69 9.31 1.93
C ARG A 177 17.53 9.95 2.69
N LEU A 178 16.42 10.19 2.01
CA LEU A 178 15.18 10.58 2.65
C LEU A 178 14.49 9.36 3.25
N THR A 179 14.16 9.42 4.54
CA THR A 179 13.41 8.35 5.18
C THR A 179 11.92 8.44 4.80
N PRO A 180 11.16 7.32 4.86
CA PRO A 180 9.71 7.37 4.69
C PRO A 180 9.01 8.35 5.64
N ILE A 181 9.57 8.58 6.84
CA ILE A 181 9.04 9.56 7.81
C ILE A 181 9.17 10.98 7.24
N ASP A 182 10.36 11.35 6.76
CA ASP A 182 10.62 12.69 6.21
C ASP A 182 9.74 12.95 4.98
N ILE A 183 9.62 11.94 4.10
CA ILE A 183 8.79 12.02 2.90
C ILE A 183 7.33 12.24 3.28
N ARG A 184 6.83 11.46 4.25
CA ARG A 184 5.45 11.60 4.72
C ARG A 184 5.20 12.99 5.30
N ALA A 185 6.10 13.48 6.15
CA ALA A 185 5.97 14.81 6.76
C ALA A 185 5.90 15.93 5.72
N ARG A 186 6.67 15.83 4.63
CA ARG A 186 6.58 16.79 3.52
C ARG A 186 5.25 16.71 2.78
N LEU A 187 4.78 15.49 2.49
CA LEU A 187 3.53 15.26 1.77
C LEU A 187 2.29 15.67 2.58
N GLU A 188 2.31 15.49 3.89
CA GLU A 188 1.21 15.91 4.78
C GLU A 188 1.02 17.43 4.81
N ASN A 189 2.11 18.20 4.64
CA ASN A 189 2.07 19.66 4.63
C ASN A 189 1.71 20.27 3.26
N VAL A 190 1.50 19.45 2.23
CA VAL A 190 1.03 19.93 0.92
C VAL A 190 -0.44 20.31 1.02
N THR A 191 -0.78 21.50 0.52
CA THR A 191 -2.17 21.98 0.53
C THR A 191 -3.04 21.24 -0.48
N ASP A 192 -4.34 21.15 -0.22
CA ASP A 192 -5.29 20.48 -1.11
C ASP A 192 -5.34 21.12 -2.51
N ASP A 193 -5.17 22.44 -2.60
CA ASP A 193 -5.12 23.16 -3.87
C ASP A 193 -3.86 22.81 -4.66
N ASP A 194 -2.72 22.67 -3.99
CA ASP A 194 -1.49 22.21 -4.63
C ASP A 194 -1.63 20.76 -5.11
N TYR A 195 -2.26 19.89 -4.33
CA TYR A 195 -2.56 18.52 -4.75
C TYR A 195 -3.42 18.48 -6.02
N ARG A 196 -4.45 19.32 -6.13
CA ARG A 196 -5.28 19.42 -7.33
C ARG A 196 -4.47 19.86 -8.55
N LEU A 197 -3.54 20.81 -8.39
CA LEU A 197 -2.63 21.24 -9.47
C LEU A 197 -1.67 20.12 -9.90
N LEU A 198 -1.26 19.28 -8.96
CA LEU A 198 -0.42 18.10 -9.22
C LEU A 198 -1.20 16.93 -9.84
N GLY A 199 -2.52 17.09 -10.06
CA GLY A 199 -3.40 16.06 -10.62
C GLY A 199 -3.77 14.95 -9.63
N ILE A 200 -3.73 15.26 -8.34
CA ILE A 200 -4.07 14.34 -7.24
C ILE A 200 -5.37 14.84 -6.60
N ASN A 201 -6.33 13.95 -6.41
CA ASN A 201 -7.55 14.28 -5.69
C ASN A 201 -7.31 14.17 -4.18
N PRO A 202 -7.32 15.29 -3.42
CA PRO A 202 -7.06 15.27 -1.98
C PRO A 202 -8.16 14.54 -1.19
N ASP A 203 -9.38 14.43 -1.72
CA ASP A 203 -10.47 13.75 -1.01
C ASP A 203 -10.39 12.23 -1.11
N ALA A 204 -9.72 11.71 -2.15
CA ALA A 204 -9.71 10.29 -2.48
C ALA A 204 -8.32 9.65 -2.50
N ALA A 205 -7.24 10.43 -2.65
CA ALA A 205 -5.92 9.87 -2.95
C ALA A 205 -4.75 10.73 -2.44
N ARG A 206 -4.82 11.24 -1.21
CA ARG A 206 -3.68 11.98 -0.62
C ARG A 206 -2.41 11.14 -0.64
N LEU A 207 -1.31 11.74 -1.07
CA LEU A 207 -0.11 10.97 -1.41
C LEU A 207 0.66 10.48 -0.17
N GLU A 208 0.49 11.13 0.98
CA GLU A 208 0.99 10.63 2.27
C GLU A 208 0.41 9.26 2.63
N TRP A 209 -0.78 8.90 2.14
CA TRP A 209 -1.36 7.57 2.37
C TRP A 209 -0.61 6.46 1.63
N ALA A 210 0.19 6.81 0.61
CA ALA A 210 1.10 5.86 -0.03
C ALA A 210 2.34 5.56 0.82
N ILE A 211 2.58 6.34 1.89
CA ILE A 211 3.50 5.97 2.96
C ILE A 211 2.71 5.21 4.02
N LEU A 212 2.74 3.89 3.92
CA LEU A 212 1.91 3.00 4.71
C LEU A 212 2.37 3.01 6.16
N THR A 213 1.43 3.29 7.05
CA THR A 213 1.59 3.16 8.52
C THR A 213 0.76 2.01 9.07
N VAL A 214 -0.30 1.66 8.35
CA VAL A 214 -1.16 0.53 8.61
C VAL A 214 -1.19 -0.31 7.33
N LEU A 215 -0.99 -1.62 7.48
CA LEU A 215 -1.12 -2.57 6.38
C LEU A 215 -2.43 -3.34 6.52
N SER A 216 -3.28 -3.31 5.48
CA SER A 216 -4.51 -4.10 5.45
C SER A 216 -4.20 -5.59 5.27
N VAL A 217 -4.80 -6.43 6.12
CA VAL A 217 -4.71 -7.89 6.03
C VAL A 217 -5.95 -8.42 5.32
N PRO A 218 -5.81 -9.10 4.18
CA PRO A 218 -6.95 -9.66 3.46
C PRO A 218 -7.59 -10.81 4.25
N PRO A 219 -8.91 -11.01 4.10
CA PRO A 219 -9.64 -12.10 4.74
C PRO A 219 -9.05 -13.48 4.48
N VAL A 220 -9.31 -14.43 5.39
CA VAL A 220 -8.90 -15.84 5.23
C VAL A 220 -9.51 -16.47 3.97
N THR A 221 -10.71 -16.05 3.58
CA THR A 221 -11.39 -16.52 2.36
C THR A 221 -10.62 -16.19 1.06
N VAL A 222 -9.75 -15.17 1.08
CA VAL A 222 -8.90 -14.79 -0.05
C VAL A 222 -7.54 -15.51 -0.03
N ARG A 223 -7.20 -16.11 1.12
CA ARG A 223 -5.93 -16.81 1.39
C ARG A 223 -6.17 -18.24 1.90
N PRO A 224 -6.87 -19.10 1.14
CA PRO A 224 -7.22 -20.44 1.59
C PRO A 224 -5.97 -21.32 1.77
N SER A 225 -5.90 -22.07 2.87
CA SER A 225 -4.91 -23.13 3.05
C SER A 225 -5.30 -24.38 2.28
N ILE A 226 -4.32 -25.17 1.86
CA ILE A 226 -4.52 -26.47 1.21
C ILE A 226 -4.01 -27.56 2.14
N THR A 227 -4.86 -28.52 2.48
CA THR A 227 -4.42 -29.73 3.19
C THR A 227 -3.89 -30.74 2.16
N LEU A 228 -2.63 -31.13 2.31
CA LEU A 228 -2.01 -32.15 1.48
C LEU A 228 -2.51 -33.55 1.88
N GLU A 229 -2.33 -34.54 1.01
CA GLU A 229 -2.69 -35.94 1.30
C GLU A 229 -1.99 -36.51 2.53
N SER A 230 -0.83 -35.94 2.90
CA SER A 230 -0.09 -36.26 4.12
C SER A 230 -0.74 -35.73 5.41
N GLY A 231 -1.86 -35.01 5.32
CA GLY A 231 -2.51 -34.34 6.44
C GLY A 231 -1.87 -33.01 6.85
N VAL A 232 -0.72 -32.65 6.24
CA VAL A 232 -0.03 -31.37 6.50
C VAL A 232 -0.76 -30.23 5.79
N ARG A 233 -1.06 -29.15 6.53
CA ARG A 233 -1.59 -27.91 5.96
C ARG A 233 -0.47 -27.11 5.30
N SER A 234 -0.64 -26.79 4.02
CA SER A 234 0.16 -25.80 3.30
C SER A 234 -0.60 -24.48 3.28
N GLU A 235 -0.01 -23.45 3.87
CA GLU A 235 -0.58 -22.11 3.88
C GLU A 235 -0.43 -21.41 2.53
N ASP A 236 -1.28 -20.41 2.31
CA ASP A 236 -1.26 -19.59 1.10
C ASP A 236 -0.01 -18.70 1.05
N ASP A 237 0.51 -18.44 -0.16
CA ASP A 237 1.72 -17.61 -0.36
C ASP A 237 1.59 -16.20 0.25
N LEU A 238 0.38 -15.61 0.28
CA LEU A 238 0.15 -14.32 0.95
C LEU A 238 0.21 -14.48 2.48
N SER A 239 -0.34 -15.56 3.03
CA SER A 239 -0.25 -15.86 4.47
C SER A 239 1.22 -15.95 4.87
N HIS A 240 2.03 -16.71 4.13
CA HIS A 240 3.48 -16.80 4.38
C HIS A 240 4.17 -15.44 4.42
N LYS A 241 3.85 -14.55 3.48
CA LYS A 241 4.47 -13.23 3.42
C LYS A 241 4.01 -12.31 4.55
N LEU A 242 2.72 -12.40 4.93
CA LEU A 242 2.18 -11.67 6.08
C LEU A 242 2.83 -12.13 7.40
N ILE A 243 3.10 -13.43 7.56
CA ILE A 243 3.86 -13.97 8.71
C ILE A 243 5.22 -13.29 8.80
N ASP A 244 5.96 -13.23 7.69
CA ASP A 244 7.28 -12.59 7.68
C ASP A 244 7.19 -11.10 8.05
N ILE A 245 6.19 -10.38 7.51
CA ILE A 245 5.95 -8.97 7.83
C ILE A 245 5.68 -8.78 9.32
N ILE A 246 4.84 -9.62 9.93
CA ILE A 246 4.53 -9.52 11.35
C ILE A 246 5.78 -9.78 12.20
N ARG A 247 6.55 -10.84 11.89
CA ARG A 247 7.79 -11.17 12.62
C ARG A 247 8.80 -10.04 12.59
N ILE A 248 9.07 -9.48 11.41
CA ILE A 248 10.05 -8.38 11.30
C ILE A 248 9.52 -7.10 11.95
N ASN A 249 8.22 -6.85 11.87
CA ASN A 249 7.59 -5.68 12.48
C ASN A 249 7.62 -5.74 14.02
N GLN A 250 7.37 -6.92 14.60
CA GLN A 250 7.52 -7.16 16.05
C GLN A 250 8.97 -6.96 16.47
N ARG A 251 9.91 -7.59 15.78
CA ARG A 251 11.35 -7.45 16.06
C ARG A 251 11.82 -6.00 15.97
N LEU A 252 11.35 -5.25 14.97
CA LEU A 252 11.65 -3.83 14.83
C LEU A 252 11.10 -3.03 16.03
N ARG A 253 9.85 -3.30 16.46
CA ARG A 253 9.25 -2.64 17.63
C ARG A 253 10.03 -2.92 18.91
N GLU A 254 10.36 -4.19 19.18
CA GLU A 254 11.13 -4.59 20.36
C GLU A 254 12.52 -3.93 20.40
N ASN A 255 13.21 -3.83 19.25
CA ASN A 255 14.52 -3.17 19.19
C ASN A 255 14.42 -1.66 19.36
N LEU A 256 13.36 -1.03 18.87
CA LEU A 256 13.09 0.39 19.12
C LEU A 256 12.84 0.66 20.61
N ASP A 257 12.01 -0.16 21.26
CA ASP A 257 11.66 -0.01 22.68
C ASP A 257 12.86 -0.30 23.59
N ALA A 258 13.75 -1.21 23.18
CA ALA A 258 15.01 -1.51 23.88
C ALA A 258 16.10 -0.45 23.68
N GLY A 259 15.89 0.57 22.84
CA GLY A 259 16.89 1.59 22.54
C GLY A 259 18.08 1.08 21.73
N ALA A 260 17.86 0.13 20.82
CA ALA A 260 18.91 -0.44 20.00
C ALA A 260 19.63 0.63 19.13
N PRO A 261 20.90 0.43 18.79
CA PRO A 261 21.64 1.30 17.88
C PRO A 261 20.91 1.56 16.55
N GLN A 262 21.00 2.79 16.05
CA GLN A 262 20.31 3.26 14.83
C GLN A 262 20.57 2.36 13.61
N LEU A 263 21.80 1.88 13.43
CA LEU A 263 22.17 0.95 12.33
C LEU A 263 21.32 -0.32 12.33
N ILE A 264 21.07 -0.91 13.51
CA ILE A 264 20.26 -2.12 13.64
C ILE A 264 18.80 -1.82 13.31
N VAL A 265 18.29 -0.68 13.78
CA VAL A 265 16.92 -0.23 13.49
C VAL A 265 16.73 -0.01 11.99
N GLU A 266 17.70 0.61 11.32
CA GLU A 266 17.69 0.85 9.88
C GLU A 266 17.71 -0.46 9.09
N ASP A 267 18.57 -1.41 9.44
CA ASP A 267 18.62 -2.74 8.80
C ASP A 267 17.27 -3.49 8.93
N LEU A 268 16.68 -3.47 10.13
CA LEU A 268 15.36 -4.09 10.37
C LEU A 268 14.25 -3.37 9.59
N TRP A 269 14.33 -2.05 9.46
CA TRP A 269 13.37 -1.25 8.71
C TRP A 269 13.47 -1.50 7.20
N GLU A 270 14.69 -1.63 6.66
CA GLU A 270 14.89 -2.04 5.27
C GLU A 270 14.34 -3.45 5.00
N LEU A 271 14.54 -4.36 5.95
CA LEU A 271 14.00 -5.71 5.84
C LEU A 271 12.46 -5.69 5.86
N LEU A 272 11.84 -4.86 6.70
CA LEU A 272 10.39 -4.64 6.68
C LEU A 272 9.92 -4.09 5.32
N GLN A 273 10.63 -3.10 4.76
CA GLN A 273 10.35 -2.57 3.42
C GLN A 273 10.47 -3.66 2.34
N TYR A 274 11.47 -4.55 2.41
CA TYR A 274 11.61 -5.70 1.52
C TYR A 274 10.41 -6.65 1.61
N HIS A 275 9.99 -7.02 2.82
CA HIS A 275 8.87 -7.94 3.02
C HIS A 275 7.55 -7.33 2.52
N ALA A 276 7.31 -6.05 2.76
CA ALA A 276 6.13 -5.38 2.23
C ALA A 276 6.16 -5.23 0.70
N THR A 277 7.31 -4.88 0.12
CA THR A 277 7.44 -4.73 -1.34
C THR A 277 7.17 -6.06 -2.06
N THR A 278 7.75 -7.14 -1.56
CA THR A 278 7.52 -8.49 -2.13
C THR A 278 6.12 -9.02 -1.86
N TYR A 279 5.40 -8.51 -0.85
CA TYR A 279 3.98 -8.82 -0.63
C TYR A 279 3.05 -8.18 -1.67
N PHE A 280 3.31 -6.94 -2.07
CA PHE A 280 2.54 -6.31 -3.15
C PHE A 280 2.95 -6.84 -4.52
N ASP A 281 4.25 -6.89 -4.81
CA ASP A 281 4.76 -7.39 -6.08
C ASP A 281 6.11 -8.10 -5.91
N ASN A 282 6.07 -9.43 -5.85
CA ASN A 282 7.28 -10.28 -5.81
C ASN A 282 8.08 -10.33 -7.13
N GLY A 283 7.69 -9.55 -8.15
CA GLY A 283 8.36 -9.45 -9.46
C GLY A 283 9.10 -8.13 -9.66
N VAL A 284 9.26 -7.32 -8.61
CA VAL A 284 9.94 -6.03 -8.67
C VAL A 284 11.41 -6.19 -9.04
N SER A 285 11.86 -5.43 -10.04
CA SER A 285 13.25 -5.44 -10.49
C SER A 285 14.18 -4.83 -9.44
N GLY A 286 15.34 -5.45 -9.22
CA GLY A 286 16.32 -5.02 -8.23
C GLY A 286 16.10 -5.60 -6.83
N ILE A 287 15.00 -6.33 -6.60
CA ILE A 287 14.73 -7.03 -5.35
C ILE A 287 14.77 -8.54 -5.57
N PRO A 288 15.45 -9.32 -4.70
CA PRO A 288 15.45 -10.77 -4.81
C PRO A 288 14.05 -11.34 -4.54
N PRO A 289 13.49 -12.17 -5.45
CA PRO A 289 12.17 -12.74 -5.24
C PRO A 289 12.11 -13.57 -3.97
N ALA A 290 11.08 -13.33 -3.15
CA ALA A 290 10.78 -14.15 -1.98
C ALA A 290 10.38 -15.55 -2.45
N ARG A 291 10.96 -16.57 -1.82
CA ARG A 291 10.78 -17.98 -2.16
C ARG A 291 10.35 -18.77 -0.94
N HIS A 292 9.57 -19.81 -1.18
CA HIS A 292 9.32 -20.84 -0.18
C HIS A 292 10.62 -21.61 0.11
N ARG A 293 10.67 -22.36 1.22
CA ARG A 293 11.81 -23.24 1.57
C ARG A 293 12.14 -24.26 0.47
N SER A 294 11.15 -24.61 -0.36
CA SER A 294 11.31 -25.49 -1.53
C SER A 294 11.96 -24.80 -2.74
N GLY A 295 12.34 -23.52 -2.64
CA GLY A 295 12.92 -22.74 -3.72
C GLY A 295 11.92 -22.15 -4.72
N ARG A 296 10.64 -22.54 -4.66
CA ARG A 296 9.56 -21.96 -5.49
C ARG A 296 9.32 -20.50 -5.12
N ALA A 297 9.26 -19.60 -6.11
CA ALA A 297 8.91 -18.19 -5.89
C ALA A 297 7.45 -18.06 -5.42
N LEU A 298 7.20 -17.19 -4.45
CA LEU A 298 5.87 -16.94 -3.92
C LEU A 298 5.01 -16.16 -4.91
N ARG A 299 3.73 -16.53 -5.06
CA ARG A 299 2.75 -15.84 -5.91
C ARG A 299 1.93 -14.82 -5.09
N THR A 300 2.37 -13.57 -5.13
CA THR A 300 1.79 -12.46 -4.35
C THR A 300 0.72 -11.66 -5.11
N LEU A 301 0.30 -10.49 -4.60
CA LEU A 301 -0.87 -9.75 -5.09
C LEU A 301 -0.79 -9.43 -6.59
N ALA A 302 0.32 -8.84 -7.05
CA ALA A 302 0.50 -8.50 -8.45
C ALA A 302 0.39 -9.72 -9.39
N GLN A 303 1.00 -10.86 -9.05
CA GLN A 303 0.96 -12.09 -9.85
C GLN A 303 -0.39 -12.82 -9.79
N ARG A 304 -1.24 -12.54 -8.78
CA ARG A 304 -2.62 -13.04 -8.75
C ARG A 304 -3.50 -12.27 -9.73
N LEU A 305 -3.28 -10.96 -9.87
CA LEU A 305 -4.08 -10.12 -10.75
C LEU A 305 -3.60 -10.17 -12.20
N LYS A 306 -2.29 -10.04 -12.43
CA LYS A 306 -1.66 -9.93 -13.75
C LYS A 306 -1.29 -11.31 -14.32
N GLY A 307 -0.96 -11.33 -15.61
CA GLY A 307 -0.45 -12.52 -16.31
C GLY A 307 -1.53 -13.36 -17.00
N LYS A 308 -1.10 -14.40 -17.71
CA LYS A 308 -2.00 -15.29 -18.49
C LYS A 308 -2.97 -16.05 -17.59
N GLU A 309 -2.50 -16.49 -16.42
CA GLU A 309 -3.28 -17.19 -15.39
C GLU A 309 -3.78 -16.24 -14.28
N GLY A 310 -3.71 -14.93 -14.49
CA GLY A 310 -4.20 -13.93 -13.55
C GLY A 310 -5.72 -13.81 -13.55
N ARG A 311 -6.30 -13.39 -12.42
CA ARG A 311 -7.76 -13.32 -12.20
C ARG A 311 -8.52 -12.57 -13.30
N PHE A 312 -7.95 -11.49 -13.85
CA PHE A 312 -8.61 -10.73 -14.91
C PHE A 312 -8.90 -11.60 -16.15
N ARG A 313 -7.89 -12.32 -16.64
CA ARG A 313 -8.02 -13.13 -17.87
C ARG A 313 -8.74 -14.45 -17.63
N SER A 314 -8.45 -15.13 -16.52
CA SER A 314 -8.93 -16.50 -16.26
C SER A 314 -10.26 -16.58 -15.52
N ASN A 315 -10.63 -15.54 -14.78
CA ASN A 315 -11.82 -15.56 -13.92
C ASN A 315 -12.81 -14.42 -14.21
N LEU A 316 -12.42 -13.31 -14.85
CA LEU A 316 -13.36 -12.22 -15.13
C LEU A 316 -13.75 -12.17 -16.61
N SER A 317 -12.79 -12.22 -17.54
CA SER A 317 -13.08 -12.15 -18.98
C SER A 317 -13.62 -13.46 -19.57
N GLY A 318 -13.25 -14.61 -19.02
CA GLY A 318 -13.75 -15.93 -19.42
C GLY A 318 -13.97 -16.79 -18.19
N LYS A 319 -15.12 -17.47 -18.11
CA LYS A 319 -15.48 -18.36 -17.00
C LYS A 319 -15.98 -19.68 -17.57
N ARG A 320 -15.73 -20.77 -16.85
CA ARG A 320 -16.42 -22.04 -17.10
C ARG A 320 -17.88 -21.89 -16.67
N VAL A 321 -18.79 -22.41 -17.46
CA VAL A 321 -20.22 -22.42 -17.17
C VAL A 321 -20.68 -23.86 -17.10
N ASP A 322 -21.48 -24.17 -16.09
CA ASP A 322 -22.23 -25.41 -16.00
C ASP A 322 -23.66 -25.11 -16.51
N PHE A 323 -24.27 -26.06 -17.21
CA PHE A 323 -25.62 -25.95 -17.78
C PHE A 323 -26.66 -26.66 -16.91
#